data_AF-A0A1F8P9D9-F1
#
_entry.id   AF-A0A1F8P9D9-F1
#
_cell.length_a   1.000
_cell.length_b   1.000
_cell.length_c   1.000
_cell.angle_alpha   90.00
_cell.angle_beta   90.00
_cell.angle_gamma   90.00
#
_symmetry.space_group_name_H-M   'P 1'
#
loop_
_entity.id
_entity.type
_entity.pdbx_description
1 polymer ?
#
loop_
_entity_poly.entity_id
_entity_poly.type
_entity_poly.pdbx_seq_one_letter_code
_entity_poly.pdbx_strand_id
1 'polypeptide(L)'
;CDDMTEAAMKENEQFIRSADCVLSMSCALGVHRMSLYIGKPVIPAVDTLFIGVEETPGYFREVCAQCGQCVLGITAAVCPITACHKGLVNGPCGGTNNGKCEVDKEKDCAWTLIYNRLKDQGRLDLMRQYQPPRNHHISLKPRAIRIQ
;
A
#
# COMPACT_ATOMS: atom_id res chain seq x y z
N CYS A 1 -15.37 0.27 -7.50
CA CYS A 1 -15.42 -0.49 -6.23
C CYS A 1 -16.01 0.44 -5.19
N ASP A 2 -17.33 0.49 -5.10
CA ASP A 2 -18.05 1.71 -4.79
C ASP A 2 -18.74 1.63 -3.42
N ASP A 3 -19.70 2.52 -3.17
CA ASP A 3 -20.58 2.62 -1.99
C ASP A 3 -21.30 1.31 -1.63
N MET A 4 -21.27 0.34 -2.53
CA MET A 4 -21.80 -1.02 -2.37
C MET A 4 -21.20 -1.78 -1.18
N THR A 5 -19.94 -1.48 -0.80
CA THR A 5 -19.34 -2.14 0.37
C THR A 5 -20.04 -1.72 1.65
N GLU A 6 -20.38 -0.45 1.79
CA GLU A 6 -21.09 0.07 2.96
C GLU A 6 -22.51 -0.52 3.05
N ALA A 7 -23.23 -0.54 1.93
CA ALA A 7 -24.56 -1.12 1.85
C ALA A 7 -24.57 -2.61 2.26
N ALA A 8 -23.64 -3.39 1.72
CA ALA A 8 -23.53 -4.82 2.03
C ALA A 8 -23.18 -5.08 3.52
N MET A 9 -22.38 -4.20 4.15
CA MET A 9 -22.05 -4.34 5.57
C MET A 9 -23.21 -3.96 6.48
N LYS A 10 -23.98 -2.92 6.14
CA LYS A 10 -25.20 -2.54 6.87
C LYS A 10 -26.27 -3.62 6.79
N GLU A 11 -26.47 -4.23 5.63
CA GLU A 11 -27.45 -5.32 5.45
C GLU A 11 -27.13 -6.54 6.31
N ASN A 12 -25.84 -6.82 6.54
CA ASN A 12 -25.36 -8.00 7.28
C ASN A 12 -24.92 -7.71 8.71
N GLU A 13 -25.21 -6.52 9.25
CA GLU A 13 -24.68 -6.04 10.53
C GLU A 13 -24.99 -7.00 11.70
N GLN A 14 -26.21 -7.56 11.74
CA GLN A 14 -26.63 -8.47 12.80
C GLN A 14 -25.76 -9.74 12.86
N PHE A 15 -25.41 -10.31 11.71
CA PHE A 15 -24.54 -11.49 11.61
C PHE A 15 -23.08 -11.15 11.91
N ILE A 16 -22.62 -9.98 11.46
CA ILE A 16 -21.28 -9.48 11.76
C ILE A 16 -21.13 -9.25 13.28
N ARG A 17 -22.17 -8.74 13.95
CA ARG A 17 -22.20 -8.55 15.40
C ARG A 17 -22.17 -9.85 16.21
N SER A 18 -22.59 -10.99 15.67
CA SER A 18 -22.49 -12.28 16.36
C SER A 18 -21.19 -13.04 16.11
N ALA A 19 -20.46 -12.73 15.03
CA ALA A 19 -19.20 -13.41 14.69
C ALA A 19 -17.97 -12.83 15.42
N ASP A 20 -16.95 -13.62 15.76
CA ASP A 20 -15.72 -13.09 16.35
C ASP A 20 -14.82 -12.37 15.34
N CYS A 21 -14.88 -12.75 14.06
CA CYS A 21 -14.15 -12.14 12.94
C CYS A 21 -14.84 -12.41 11.60
N VAL A 22 -14.40 -11.71 10.54
CA VAL A 22 -14.88 -11.86 9.16
C VAL A 22 -13.73 -12.39 8.29
N LEU A 23 -13.87 -13.57 7.70
CA LEU A 23 -12.91 -14.11 6.74
C LEU A 23 -13.29 -13.67 5.32
N SER A 24 -12.38 -13.02 4.59
CA SER A 24 -12.64 -12.39 3.30
C SER A 24 -11.82 -12.99 2.17
N MET A 25 -12.50 -13.57 1.18
CA MET A 25 -11.89 -14.06 -0.07
C MET A 25 -11.71 -12.98 -1.14
N SER A 26 -11.83 -11.70 -0.76
CA SER A 26 -11.63 -10.58 -1.69
C SER A 26 -10.13 -10.25 -1.84
N CYS A 27 -9.81 -9.37 -2.80
CA CYS A 27 -8.47 -8.79 -2.87
C CYS A 27 -8.19 -7.90 -1.63
N ALA A 28 -6.93 -7.56 -1.39
CA ALA A 28 -6.53 -6.81 -0.19
C ALA A 28 -7.23 -5.43 -0.08
N LEU A 29 -7.67 -4.85 -1.20
CA LEU A 29 -8.48 -3.63 -1.20
C LEU A 29 -9.90 -3.86 -0.65
N GLY A 30 -10.51 -5.01 -0.94
CA GLY A 30 -11.81 -5.39 -0.38
C GLY A 30 -11.72 -5.60 1.12
N VAL A 31 -10.70 -6.33 1.59
CA VAL A 31 -10.40 -6.49 3.02
C VAL A 31 -10.25 -5.14 3.71
N HIS A 32 -9.48 -4.23 3.10
CA HIS A 32 -9.31 -2.87 3.62
C HIS A 32 -10.64 -2.11 3.70
N ARG A 33 -11.45 -2.09 2.64
CA ARG A 33 -12.75 -1.37 2.68
C ARG A 33 -13.70 -1.96 3.70
N MET A 34 -13.79 -3.28 3.83
CA MET A 34 -14.61 -3.93 4.84
C MET A 34 -14.21 -3.51 6.25
N SER A 35 -12.90 -3.40 6.51
CA SER A 35 -12.39 -2.95 7.81
C SER A 35 -12.79 -1.52 8.20
N LEU A 36 -13.14 -0.66 7.23
CA LEU A 36 -13.59 0.71 7.51
C LEU A 36 -15.01 0.78 8.08
N TYR A 37 -15.83 -0.25 7.84
CA TYR A 37 -17.24 -0.29 8.23
C TYR A 37 -17.54 -1.33 9.32
N ILE A 38 -16.59 -2.22 9.63
CA ILE A 38 -16.75 -3.30 10.59
C ILE A 38 -15.81 -3.07 11.78
N GLY A 39 -16.35 -2.99 13.00
CA GLY A 39 -15.55 -2.86 14.23
C GLY A 39 -14.90 -4.17 14.70
N LYS A 40 -14.73 -5.16 13.82
CA LYS A 40 -14.24 -6.52 14.13
C LYS A 40 -13.12 -6.95 13.17
N PRO A 41 -12.27 -7.92 13.56
CA PRO A 41 -11.17 -8.37 12.70
C PRO A 41 -11.67 -8.87 11.34
N VAL A 42 -11.10 -8.36 10.25
CA VAL A 42 -11.32 -8.85 8.88
C VAL A 42 -10.05 -9.54 8.40
N ILE A 43 -10.11 -10.87 8.24
CA ILE A 43 -8.98 -11.74 7.91
C ILE A 43 -8.99 -12.03 6.40
N PRO A 44 -7.90 -11.81 5.65
CA PRO A 44 -7.82 -12.23 4.25
C PRO A 44 -7.76 -13.77 4.15
N ALA A 45 -8.53 -14.34 3.22
CA ALA A 45 -8.52 -15.75 2.87
C ALA A 45 -7.69 -16.06 1.63
N VAL A 46 -7.27 -15.03 0.87
CA VAL A 46 -6.53 -15.17 -0.38
C VAL A 46 -5.40 -14.13 -0.47
N ASP A 47 -4.27 -14.52 -1.06
CA ASP A 47 -3.14 -13.62 -1.33
C ASP A 47 -3.37 -12.83 -2.61
N THR A 48 -3.35 -11.49 -2.50
CA THR A 48 -3.62 -10.62 -3.66
C THR A 48 -2.38 -10.45 -4.52
N LEU A 49 -2.44 -10.96 -5.76
CA LEU A 49 -1.31 -11.02 -6.69
C LEU A 49 -1.08 -9.74 -7.52
N PHE A 50 -2.01 -8.77 -7.57
CA PHE A 50 -1.85 -7.47 -8.23
C PHE A 50 -2.85 -6.46 -7.64
N ILE A 51 -2.45 -5.20 -7.43
CA ILE A 51 -3.34 -4.12 -6.98
C ILE A 51 -3.03 -2.85 -7.78
N GLY A 52 -3.82 -2.60 -8.81
CA GLY A 52 -4.01 -1.28 -9.39
C GLY A 52 -5.30 -0.69 -8.82
N VAL A 53 -5.25 0.55 -8.36
CA VAL A 53 -6.44 1.28 -7.91
C VAL A 53 -6.89 2.19 -9.04
N GLU A 54 -8.13 2.04 -9.48
CA GLU A 54 -8.76 3.01 -10.38
C GLU A 54 -9.13 4.24 -9.55
N GLU A 55 -8.43 5.35 -9.77
CA GLU A 55 -8.69 6.62 -9.07
C GLU A 55 -9.81 7.42 -9.74
N THR A 56 -9.86 7.38 -11.07
CA THR A 56 -10.98 7.87 -11.89
C THR A 56 -11.21 6.90 -13.05
N PRO A 57 -12.40 6.88 -13.69
CA PRO A 57 -12.67 5.95 -14.79
C PRO A 57 -11.57 5.98 -15.86
N GLY A 58 -10.88 4.86 -16.06
CA GLY A 58 -9.77 4.71 -17.01
C GLY A 58 -8.38 5.11 -16.48
N TYR A 59 -8.27 5.63 -15.26
CA TYR A 59 -7.00 6.01 -14.63
C TYR A 59 -6.65 5.06 -13.48
N PHE A 60 -5.73 4.13 -13.75
CA PHE A 60 -5.29 3.11 -12.81
C PHE A 60 -3.90 3.43 -12.28
N ARG A 61 -3.75 3.44 -10.95
CA ARG A 61 -2.47 3.65 -10.26
C ARG A 61 -1.96 2.37 -9.59
N GLU A 62 -0.72 2.00 -9.90
CA GLU A 62 -0.01 0.95 -9.19
C GLU A 62 0.34 1.40 -7.76
N VAL A 63 -0.09 0.62 -6.76
CA VAL A 63 0.15 0.96 -5.34
C VAL A 63 1.17 0.04 -4.66
N CYS A 64 1.43 -1.15 -5.20
CA CYS A 64 2.36 -2.13 -4.61
C CYS A 64 3.09 -2.96 -5.69
N ALA A 65 4.42 -3.02 -5.60
CA ALA A 65 5.26 -3.82 -6.48
C ALA A 65 5.47 -5.27 -6.00
N GLN A 66 4.88 -5.65 -4.85
CA GLN A 66 4.95 -6.99 -4.24
C GLN A 66 6.36 -7.58 -4.19
N CYS A 67 7.27 -6.76 -3.72
CA CYS A 67 8.70 -6.95 -3.80
C CYS A 67 9.28 -7.76 -2.63
N GLY A 68 8.43 -8.31 -1.75
CA GLY A 68 8.80 -9.20 -0.64
C GLY A 68 9.61 -8.56 0.50
N GLN A 69 9.98 -7.28 0.39
CA GLN A 69 10.69 -6.53 1.43
C GLN A 69 10.03 -5.16 1.57
N CYS A 70 9.05 -5.10 2.47
CA CYS A 70 8.24 -3.91 2.71
C CYS A 70 9.03 -2.88 3.53
N VAL A 71 8.98 -1.62 3.09
CA VAL A 71 9.65 -0.49 3.78
C VAL A 71 8.67 0.54 4.33
N LEU A 72 7.36 0.28 4.23
CA LEU A 72 6.32 1.24 4.63
C LEU A 72 6.41 1.68 6.10
N GLY A 73 6.90 0.80 6.98
CA GLY A 73 7.05 1.10 8.42
C GLY A 73 8.08 2.18 8.72
N ILE A 74 9.08 2.34 7.85
CA ILE A 74 10.15 3.35 7.97
C ILE A 74 9.94 4.54 7.02
N THR A 75 9.02 4.42 6.06
CA THR A 75 8.68 5.48 5.09
C THR A 75 7.27 6.06 5.30
N ALA A 76 6.76 6.02 6.54
CA ALA A 76 5.47 6.60 6.91
C ALA A 76 4.30 6.26 5.94
N ALA A 77 4.19 4.97 5.61
CA ALA A 77 3.17 4.43 4.71
C ALA A 77 3.18 4.98 3.27
N VAL A 78 4.27 5.60 2.82
CA VAL A 78 4.50 5.95 1.41
C VAL A 78 5.47 4.92 0.83
N CYS A 79 5.07 4.17 -0.19
CA CYS A 79 5.96 3.21 -0.85
C CYS A 79 6.91 3.94 -1.81
N PRO A 80 8.22 4.06 -1.52
CA PRO A 80 9.12 4.76 -2.44
C PRO A 80 9.33 3.99 -3.75
N ILE A 81 9.06 2.68 -3.79
CA ILE A 81 9.25 1.84 -4.97
C ILE A 81 8.22 2.16 -6.05
N THR A 82 6.96 2.38 -5.65
CA THR A 82 5.86 2.68 -6.58
C THR A 82 5.56 4.18 -6.66
N ALA A 83 5.80 4.94 -5.58
CA ALA A 83 5.55 6.38 -5.57
C ALA A 83 6.68 7.21 -6.20
N CYS A 84 7.94 6.74 -6.18
CA CYS A 84 9.05 7.44 -6.81
C CYS A 84 9.34 6.86 -8.20
N HIS A 85 9.47 7.71 -9.23
CA HIS A 85 9.89 7.27 -10.57
C HIS A 85 11.21 6.51 -10.61
N LYS A 86 12.09 6.78 -9.64
CA LYS A 86 13.41 6.12 -9.51
C LYS A 86 13.41 4.95 -8.53
N GLY A 87 12.29 4.69 -7.84
CA GLY A 87 12.18 3.58 -6.88
C GLY A 87 13.16 3.62 -5.70
N LEU A 88 13.72 4.79 -5.36
CA LEU A 88 14.82 4.91 -4.40
C LEU A 88 14.38 4.66 -2.96
N VAL A 89 15.01 3.69 -2.29
CA VAL A 89 14.68 3.28 -0.91
C VAL A 89 15.57 3.92 0.17
N ASN A 90 16.67 4.59 -0.22
CA ASN A 90 17.68 5.15 0.67
C ASN A 90 17.73 6.69 0.65
N GLY A 91 16.58 7.34 0.48
CA GLY A 91 16.46 8.80 0.50
C GLY A 91 16.19 9.46 -0.84
N PRO A 92 16.02 10.80 -0.84
CA PRO A 92 15.71 11.58 -2.04
C PRO A 92 16.87 11.61 -3.03
N CYS A 93 16.55 11.75 -4.32
CA CYS A 93 17.54 11.83 -5.39
C CYS A 93 18.20 13.21 -5.58
N GLY A 94 17.88 14.20 -4.75
CA GLY A 94 18.28 15.61 -4.93
C GLY A 94 17.43 16.40 -5.92
N GLY A 95 16.74 15.73 -6.85
CA GLY A 95 15.87 16.33 -7.86
C GLY A 95 14.48 16.77 -7.39
N THR A 96 14.31 17.13 -6.12
CA THR A 96 13.01 17.61 -5.63
C THR A 96 12.93 19.12 -5.86
N ASN A 97 11.83 19.60 -6.45
CA ASN A 97 11.59 21.04 -6.64
C ASN A 97 10.27 21.43 -5.97
N ASN A 98 10.33 22.25 -4.90
CA ASN A 98 9.15 22.71 -4.15
C ASN A 98 8.17 21.57 -3.78
N GLY A 99 8.70 20.40 -3.44
CA GLY A 99 7.91 19.21 -3.09
C GLY A 99 7.45 18.34 -4.26
N LYS A 100 7.69 18.75 -5.51
CA LYS A 100 7.40 17.98 -6.74
C LYS A 100 8.60 17.19 -7.25
N CYS A 101 8.34 16.17 -8.07
CA CYS A 101 9.37 15.34 -8.69
C CYS A 101 10.01 16.04 -9.90
N GLU A 102 11.33 15.87 -10.11
CA GLU A 102 12.00 16.38 -11.33
C GLU A 102 11.55 15.67 -12.62
N VAL A 103 11.16 14.39 -12.53
CA VAL A 103 10.76 13.59 -13.70
C VAL A 103 9.36 13.98 -14.17
N ASP A 104 8.48 14.30 -13.22
CA ASP A 104 7.09 14.67 -13.46
C ASP A 104 6.71 15.79 -12.48
N LYS A 105 6.53 16.99 -13.04
CA LYS A 105 6.29 18.21 -12.27
C LYS A 105 4.90 18.23 -11.60
N GLU A 106 3.94 17.47 -12.12
CA GLU A 106 2.60 17.39 -11.54
C GLU A 106 2.58 16.48 -10.32
N LYS A 107 3.48 15.48 -10.29
CA LYS A 107 3.56 14.48 -9.22
C LYS A 107 4.33 14.98 -8.00
N ASP A 108 3.75 14.72 -6.82
CA ASP A 108 4.44 14.94 -5.55
C ASP A 108 5.64 14.02 -5.39
N CYS A 109 6.74 14.56 -4.87
CA CYS A 109 7.92 13.77 -4.58
C CYS A 109 7.65 12.85 -3.39
N ALA A 110 7.78 11.54 -3.62
CA ALA A 110 7.61 10.52 -2.58
C ALA A 110 8.42 10.83 -1.31
N TRP A 111 9.66 11.30 -1.45
CA TRP A 111 10.52 11.59 -0.31
C TRP A 111 10.17 12.89 0.44
N THR A 112 9.55 13.87 -0.24
CA THR A 112 8.94 15.01 0.45
C THR A 112 7.75 14.58 1.28
N LEU A 113 6.88 13.73 0.72
CA LEU A 113 5.73 13.18 1.46
C LEU A 113 6.19 12.35 2.68
N ILE A 114 7.21 11.51 2.50
CA ILE A 114 7.83 10.72 3.58
C ILE A 114 8.36 11.65 4.67
N TYR A 115 9.16 12.66 4.30
CA TYR A 115 9.74 13.60 5.25
C TYR A 115 8.67 14.33 6.07
N ASN A 116 7.64 14.88 5.42
CA ASN A 116 6.58 15.61 6.11
C ASN A 116 5.85 14.71 7.10
N ARG A 117 5.45 13.49 6.68
CA ARG A 117 4.77 12.54 7.57
C ARG A 117 5.65 12.06 8.73
N LEU A 118 6.93 11.82 8.50
CA LEU A 118 7.87 11.43 9.57
C LEU A 118 8.15 12.59 10.53
N LYS A 119 8.22 13.82 10.03
CA LYS A 119 8.33 15.02 10.85
C LYS A 119 7.12 15.17 11.78
N ASP A 120 5.91 15.02 11.25
CA ASP A 120 4.67 15.10 12.03
C ASP A 120 4.58 13.99 13.09
N GLN A 121 5.19 12.82 12.82
CA GLN A 121 5.28 11.70 13.76
C GLN A 121 6.45 11.81 14.75
N GLY A 122 7.36 12.78 14.59
CA GLY A 122 8.58 12.87 15.38
C GLY A 122 9.59 11.73 15.14
N ARG A 123 9.55 11.09 13.96
CA ARG A 123 10.32 9.88 13.60
C ARG A 123 11.34 10.13 12.46
N LEU A 124 11.91 11.33 12.40
CA LEU A 124 12.86 11.71 11.34
C LEU A 124 14.18 10.91 11.38
N ASP A 125 14.50 10.30 12.52
CA ASP A 125 15.64 9.41 12.70
C ASP A 125 15.61 8.22 11.72
N LEU A 126 14.41 7.72 11.36
CA LEU A 126 14.25 6.60 10.43
C LEU A 126 14.75 6.90 9.02
N MET A 127 14.82 8.17 8.62
CA MET A 127 15.39 8.55 7.32
C MET A 127 16.89 8.30 7.23
N ARG A 128 17.57 8.12 8.38
CA ARG A 128 19.01 7.78 8.42
C ARG A 128 19.25 6.28 8.40
N GLN A 129 18.20 5.47 8.47
CA GLN A 129 18.33 4.01 8.49
C GLN A 129 18.67 3.48 7.09
N TYR A 130 19.86 2.91 6.96
CA TYR A 130 20.29 2.26 5.73
C TYR A 130 19.41 1.05 5.40
N GLN A 131 18.93 0.98 4.16
CA GLN A 131 18.29 -0.17 3.58
C GLN A 131 19.30 -0.97 2.74
N PRO A 132 19.57 -2.24 3.08
CA PRO A 132 20.48 -3.06 2.30
C PRO A 132 19.95 -3.29 0.88
N PRO A 133 20.83 -3.70 -0.06
CA PRO A 133 20.41 -4.05 -1.41
C PRO A 133 19.28 -5.07 -1.37
N ARG A 134 18.25 -4.83 -2.19
CA ARG A 134 17.07 -5.68 -2.21
C ARG A 134 17.42 -7.07 -2.75
N ASN A 135 16.86 -8.10 -2.13
CA ASN A 135 16.95 -9.46 -2.64
C ASN A 135 15.89 -9.66 -3.72
N HIS A 136 16.33 -9.75 -4.97
CA HIS A 136 15.44 -9.91 -6.13
C HIS A 136 15.06 -11.39 -6.37
N HIS A 137 15.64 -12.33 -5.62
CA HIS A 137 15.34 -13.77 -5.70
C HIS A 137 14.20 -14.22 -4.78
N ILE A 138 13.62 -13.31 -3.97
CA ILE A 138 12.53 -13.65 -3.03
C ILE A 138 11.32 -14.26 -3.76
N SER A 139 11.09 -13.89 -5.02
CA SER A 139 10.06 -14.48 -5.85
C SER A 139 10.58 -14.68 -7.26
N LEU A 140 10.56 -15.92 -7.74
CA LEU A 140 10.88 -16.24 -9.13
C LEU A 140 9.81 -15.65 -10.04
N LYS A 141 10.23 -14.99 -11.12
CA LYS A 141 9.35 -14.54 -12.20
C LYS A 141 9.49 -15.50 -13.39
N PRO A 142 8.39 -15.99 -14.00
CA PRO A 142 7.00 -15.82 -13.57
C PRO A 142 6.69 -16.62 -12.29
N ARG A 143 5.82 -16.09 -11.45
CA ARG A 143 5.43 -16.77 -10.20
C ARG A 143 4.55 -17.97 -10.56
N ALA A 144 4.92 -19.15 -10.07
CA ALA A 144 4.10 -20.36 -10.17
C ALA A 144 4.01 -21.00 -8.78
N ILE A 145 2.79 -21.27 -8.33
CA ILE A 145 2.55 -22.03 -7.10
C ILE A 145 1.64 -23.20 -7.47
N ARG A 146 2.06 -24.42 -7.14
CA ARG A 146 1.21 -25.62 -7.24
C ARG A 146 0.62 -25.85 -5.86
N ILE A 147 -0.68 -25.64 -5.74
CA ILE A 147 -1.45 -26.02 -4.56
C ILE A 147 -1.74 -27.51 -4.74
N GLN A 148 -1.22 -28.35 -3.82
CA GLN A 148 -1.63 -29.75 -3.69
C GLN A 148 -2.81 -29.86 -2.75
#